data_AF-A0A1G9GVW0-F1
#
_entry.id   AF-A0A1G9GVW0-F1
#
_cell.length_a   1.000
_cell.length_b   1.000
_cell.length_c   1.000
_cell.angle_alpha   90.00
_cell.angle_beta   90.00
_cell.angle_gamma   90.00
#
_symmetry.space_group_name_H-M   'P 1'
#
loop_
_entity.id
_entity.type
_entity.pdbx_description
1 polymer ?
#
loop_
_entity_poly.entity_id
_entity_poly.type
_entity_poly.pdbx_seq_one_letter_code
_entity_poly.pdbx_strand_id
1 'polypeptide(L)'
;MSKLNFLLFGVYPYIALAICLIGSWARFDLSQYSWKAGSSQIFNRTAAEQRYMRIASNLFHVGVLFILAGHFVGLLTPEALYHSVISTANKQLLAMVSGGFFGILCLIGLLMLIKRRLSDARVRANSNPSDILILFVLLAQLVLGLLTIVASTGHLDGSVMVMLANWAQSTVTLDPVAAAAAIAPVSLVYKLHVFLGLTLFVLFPFTRLVHIVSAPVWYLGRRYQIVRQKGTRPVAPRPVMARRDERVESPEPGYAPAPTLVRDSVN
;
A
#
# COMPACT_ATOMS: atom_id res chain seq x y z
N MET A 1 -26.97 15.76 -19.69
CA MET A 1 -26.26 14.66 -19.00
C MET A 1 -27.27 13.81 -18.25
N SER A 2 -27.16 12.47 -18.27
CA SER A 2 -28.09 11.61 -17.53
C SER A 2 -27.83 11.70 -16.02
N LYS A 3 -28.89 11.63 -15.19
CA LYS A 3 -28.78 11.63 -13.72
C LYS A 3 -27.88 10.48 -13.22
N LEU A 4 -27.94 9.32 -13.88
CA LEU A 4 -27.11 8.16 -13.56
C LEU A 4 -25.62 8.42 -13.80
N ASN A 5 -25.25 9.10 -14.89
CA ASN A 5 -23.85 9.45 -15.18
C ASN A 5 -23.29 10.40 -14.12
N PHE A 6 -24.08 11.39 -13.69
CA PHE A 6 -23.68 12.28 -12.59
C PHE A 6 -23.45 11.52 -11.29
N LEU A 7 -24.36 10.61 -10.93
CA LEU A 7 -24.25 9.84 -9.70
C LEU A 7 -23.00 8.95 -9.72
N LEU A 8 -22.77 8.20 -10.80
CA LEU A 8 -21.69 7.22 -10.89
C LEU A 8 -20.30 7.82 -11.11
N PHE A 9 -20.18 8.95 -11.80
CA PHE A 9 -18.88 9.50 -12.18
C PHE A 9 -18.62 10.93 -11.68
N GLY A 10 -19.65 11.60 -11.19
CA GLY A 10 -19.52 12.86 -10.44
C GLY A 10 -19.49 12.60 -8.94
N VAL A 11 -20.48 11.91 -8.37
CA VAL A 11 -20.64 11.78 -6.90
C VAL A 11 -19.89 10.58 -6.31
N TYR A 12 -20.07 9.39 -6.90
CA TYR A 12 -19.49 8.14 -6.39
C TYR A 12 -17.96 8.17 -6.17
N PRO A 13 -17.12 8.84 -6.99
CA PRO A 13 -15.69 8.95 -6.72
C PRO A 13 -15.38 9.53 -5.33
N TYR A 14 -16.12 10.56 -4.90
CA TYR A 14 -15.92 11.18 -3.58
C TYR A 14 -16.33 10.26 -2.44
N ILE A 15 -17.42 9.49 -2.62
CA ILE A 15 -17.85 8.48 -1.65
C ILE A 15 -16.76 7.39 -1.54
N ALA A 16 -16.25 6.91 -2.67
CA ALA A 16 -15.21 5.89 -2.71
C ALA A 16 -13.92 6.36 -2.03
N LEU A 17 -13.48 7.59 -2.31
CA LEU A 17 -12.31 8.19 -1.66
C LEU A 17 -12.53 8.41 -0.16
N ALA A 18 -13.69 8.91 0.24
CA ALA A 18 -14.02 9.09 1.66
C ALA A 18 -13.96 7.77 2.44
N ILE A 19 -14.59 6.70 1.91
CA ILE A 19 -14.52 5.36 2.50
C ILE A 19 -13.07 4.87 2.54
N CYS A 20 -12.31 5.02 1.46
CA CYS A 20 -10.93 4.58 1.38
C CYS A 20 -10.07 5.27 2.45
N LEU A 21 -10.16 6.59 2.57
CA LEU A 21 -9.32 7.38 3.47
C LEU A 21 -9.74 7.19 4.93
N ILE A 22 -11.02 7.39 5.25
CA ILE A 22 -11.53 7.29 6.62
C ILE A 22 -11.45 5.84 7.11
N GLY A 23 -11.81 4.87 6.27
CA GLY A 23 -11.71 3.46 6.62
C GLY A 23 -10.26 3.01 6.83
N SER A 24 -9.33 3.50 6.03
CA SER A 24 -7.91 3.17 6.21
C SER A 24 -7.36 3.80 7.48
N TRP A 25 -7.71 5.06 7.76
CA TRP A 25 -7.32 5.73 8.99
C TRP A 25 -7.89 5.01 10.23
N ALA A 26 -9.19 4.74 10.27
CA ALA A 26 -9.83 4.03 11.36
C ALA A 26 -9.19 2.64 11.59
N ARG A 27 -8.90 1.89 10.51
CA ARG A 27 -8.23 0.59 10.64
C ARG A 27 -6.79 0.70 11.12
N PHE A 28 -6.07 1.76 10.73
CA PHE A 28 -4.71 2.01 11.17
C PHE A 28 -4.66 2.33 12.68
N ASP A 29 -5.59 3.14 13.20
CA ASP A 29 -5.58 3.50 14.62
C ASP A 29 -6.22 2.43 15.51
N LEU A 30 -7.34 1.85 15.08
CA LEU A 30 -8.13 0.94 15.92
C LEU A 30 -7.74 -0.53 15.76
N SER A 31 -7.00 -0.90 14.72
CA SER A 31 -6.81 -2.31 14.35
C SER A 31 -5.45 -2.62 13.69
N GLN A 32 -4.37 -2.10 14.27
CA GLN A 32 -2.99 -2.28 13.78
C GLN A 32 -2.60 -3.75 13.55
N TYR A 33 -3.08 -4.70 14.37
CA TYR A 33 -2.77 -6.12 14.19
C TYR A 33 -3.30 -6.71 12.87
N SER A 34 -4.37 -6.12 12.33
CA SER A 34 -4.94 -6.48 11.03
C SER A 34 -4.19 -5.85 9.84
N TRP A 35 -3.29 -4.88 10.11
CA TRP A 35 -2.55 -4.12 9.10
C TRP A 35 -1.31 -4.89 8.65
N LYS A 36 -1.51 -5.88 7.77
CA LYS A 36 -0.44 -6.76 7.30
C LYS A 36 -0.67 -7.20 5.86
N ALA A 37 0.44 -7.52 5.16
CA ALA A 37 0.39 -8.01 3.78
C ALA A 37 -0.25 -9.40 3.64
N GLY A 38 -0.35 -10.19 4.72
CA GLY A 38 -0.96 -11.53 4.68
C GLY A 38 -0.21 -12.49 3.75
N SER A 39 1.11 -12.62 3.94
CA SER A 39 1.94 -13.54 3.14
C SER A 39 1.56 -14.99 3.40
N SER A 40 1.36 -15.75 2.32
CA SER A 40 1.12 -17.19 2.35
C SER A 40 2.32 -18.00 1.85
N GLN A 41 3.48 -17.35 1.65
CA GLN A 41 4.67 -17.99 1.11
C GLN A 41 5.28 -19.03 2.07
N ILE A 42 5.06 -18.87 3.38
CA ILE A 42 5.54 -19.82 4.41
C ILE A 42 4.95 -21.23 4.24
N PHE A 43 3.78 -21.36 3.59
CA PHE A 43 3.15 -22.66 3.37
C PHE A 43 3.81 -23.48 2.25
N ASN A 44 4.69 -22.87 1.45
CA ASN A 44 5.44 -23.56 0.41
C ASN A 44 6.53 -24.44 1.03
N ARG A 45 6.49 -25.74 0.74
CA ARG A 45 7.40 -26.78 1.27
C ARG A 45 8.56 -27.06 0.34
N THR A 46 8.33 -27.00 -0.96
CA THR A 46 9.33 -27.39 -1.96
C THR A 46 10.02 -26.17 -2.56
N ALA A 47 11.25 -26.36 -3.06
CA ALA A 47 11.95 -25.31 -3.81
C ALA A 47 11.14 -24.86 -5.05
N ALA A 48 10.40 -25.78 -5.67
CA ALA A 48 9.52 -25.49 -6.81
C ALA A 48 8.37 -24.56 -6.43
N GLU A 49 7.67 -24.81 -5.33
CA GLU A 49 6.58 -23.94 -4.82
C GLU A 49 7.10 -22.56 -4.43
N GLN A 50 8.29 -22.51 -3.81
CA GLN A 50 8.95 -21.24 -3.49
C GLN A 50 9.28 -20.45 -4.76
N ARG A 51 9.84 -21.10 -5.78
CA ARG A 51 10.12 -20.49 -7.09
C ARG A 51 8.83 -20.02 -7.78
N TYR A 52 7.79 -20.83 -7.76
CA TYR A 52 6.48 -20.49 -8.32
C TYR A 52 5.92 -19.21 -7.68
N MET A 53 5.92 -19.13 -6.34
CA MET A 53 5.43 -17.94 -5.63
C MET A 53 6.27 -16.70 -5.93
N ARG A 54 7.61 -16.82 -6.02
CA ARG A 54 8.48 -15.70 -6.39
C ARG A 54 8.15 -15.18 -7.79
N ILE A 55 8.02 -16.07 -8.77
CA ILE A 55 7.69 -15.68 -10.15
C ILE A 55 6.30 -15.05 -10.22
N ALA A 56 5.28 -15.74 -9.68
CA ALA A 56 3.90 -15.26 -9.70
C ALA A 56 3.76 -13.90 -9.00
N SER A 57 4.37 -13.76 -7.82
CA SER A 57 4.34 -12.51 -7.04
C SER A 57 5.08 -11.39 -7.77
N ASN A 58 6.26 -11.64 -8.33
CA ASN A 58 7.03 -10.61 -9.03
C ASN A 58 6.34 -10.16 -10.31
N LEU A 59 5.82 -11.09 -11.12
CA LEU A 59 5.07 -10.76 -12.35
C LEU A 59 3.86 -9.88 -12.04
N PHE A 60 3.09 -10.24 -11.00
CA PHE A 60 1.95 -9.45 -10.57
C PHE A 60 2.36 -8.06 -10.05
N HIS A 61 3.31 -7.99 -9.10
CA HIS A 61 3.66 -6.73 -8.45
C HIS A 61 4.42 -5.79 -9.36
N VAL A 62 5.37 -6.27 -10.17
CA VAL A 62 6.05 -5.42 -11.17
C VAL A 62 5.03 -4.89 -12.16
N GLY A 63 4.17 -5.76 -12.70
CA GLY A 63 3.12 -5.34 -13.63
C GLY A 63 2.19 -4.29 -13.03
N VAL A 64 1.60 -4.55 -11.86
CA VAL A 64 0.64 -3.62 -11.23
C VAL A 64 1.28 -2.31 -10.80
N LEU A 65 2.55 -2.30 -10.34
CA LEU A 65 3.23 -1.07 -9.96
C LEU A 65 3.46 -0.15 -11.16
N PHE A 66 3.91 -0.69 -12.29
CA PHE A 66 4.08 0.09 -13.52
C PHE A 66 2.74 0.58 -14.08
N ILE A 67 1.68 -0.25 -14.02
CA ILE A 67 0.33 0.16 -14.41
C ILE A 67 -0.16 1.31 -13.53
N LEU A 68 -0.05 1.20 -12.21
CA LEU A 68 -0.47 2.25 -11.27
C LEU A 68 0.33 3.53 -11.46
N ALA A 69 1.64 3.44 -11.64
CA ALA A 69 2.49 4.60 -11.94
C ALA A 69 2.09 5.25 -13.27
N GLY A 70 1.85 4.44 -14.31
CA GLY A 70 1.37 4.91 -15.61
C GLY A 70 0.00 5.59 -15.52
N HIS A 71 -0.93 5.07 -14.71
CA HIS A 71 -2.22 5.72 -14.47
C HIS A 71 -2.05 7.04 -13.73
N PHE A 72 -1.23 7.07 -12.68
CA PHE A 72 -1.00 8.26 -11.87
C PHE A 72 -0.41 9.39 -12.71
N VAL A 73 0.71 9.13 -13.40
CA VAL A 73 1.35 10.12 -14.27
C VAL A 73 0.51 10.41 -15.51
N GLY A 74 -0.10 9.38 -16.11
CA GLY A 74 -0.89 9.52 -17.33
C GLY A 74 -2.14 10.38 -17.15
N LEU A 75 -2.90 10.16 -16.07
CA LEU A 75 -4.17 10.85 -15.84
C LEU A 75 -4.00 12.20 -15.16
N LEU A 76 -3.09 12.32 -14.19
CA LEU A 76 -2.98 13.52 -13.36
C LEU A 76 -2.01 14.58 -13.90
N THR A 77 -1.15 14.25 -14.86
CA THR A 77 -0.28 15.26 -15.49
C THR A 77 -1.11 16.14 -16.44
N PRO A 78 -1.24 17.45 -16.18
CA PRO A 78 -1.99 18.36 -17.03
C PRO A 78 -1.40 18.49 -18.43
N GLU A 79 -2.25 18.75 -19.42
CA GLU A 79 -1.86 18.87 -20.84
C GLU A 79 -0.74 19.88 -21.08
N ALA A 80 -0.84 21.04 -20.41
CA ALA A 80 0.15 22.11 -20.50
C ALA A 80 1.58 21.69 -20.10
N LEU A 81 1.73 20.68 -19.23
CA LEU A 81 3.05 20.25 -18.76
C LEU A 81 3.74 19.27 -19.71
N TYR A 82 2.98 18.41 -20.40
CA TYR A 82 3.58 17.34 -21.22
C TYR A 82 3.61 17.67 -22.72
N HIS A 83 2.82 18.62 -23.23
CA HIS A 83 2.78 18.96 -24.66
C HIS A 83 4.12 19.44 -25.23
N SER A 84 5.02 19.96 -24.39
CA SER A 84 6.38 20.33 -24.79
C SER A 84 7.31 19.14 -25.05
N VAL A 85 6.97 17.96 -24.50
CA VAL A 85 7.80 16.75 -24.56
C VAL A 85 7.16 15.67 -25.42
N ILE A 86 5.84 15.50 -25.33
CA ILE A 86 5.10 14.41 -25.97
C ILE A 86 3.71 14.89 -26.42
N SER A 87 3.31 14.53 -27.64
CA SER A 87 1.94 14.78 -28.10
C SER A 87 0.95 13.86 -27.38
N THR A 88 -0.31 14.28 -27.30
CA THR A 88 -1.39 13.47 -26.71
C THR A 88 -1.53 12.10 -27.37
N ALA A 89 -1.43 12.01 -28.71
CA ALA A 89 -1.44 10.74 -29.43
C ALA A 89 -0.25 9.85 -29.04
N ASN A 90 0.96 10.40 -28.96
CA ASN A 90 2.15 9.65 -28.55
C ASN A 90 2.08 9.19 -27.08
N LYS A 91 1.48 10.00 -26.21
CA LYS A 91 1.22 9.64 -24.82
C LYS A 91 0.22 8.47 -24.72
N GLN A 92 -0.84 8.48 -25.53
CA GLN A 92 -1.76 7.34 -25.62
C GLN A 92 -1.03 6.09 -26.13
N LEU A 93 -0.23 6.21 -27.19
CA LEU A 93 0.53 5.08 -27.73
C LEU A 93 1.50 4.50 -26.70
N LEU A 94 2.23 5.37 -25.97
CA LEU A 94 3.09 4.96 -24.87
C LEU A 94 2.29 4.19 -23.80
N ALA A 95 1.11 4.68 -23.42
CA ALA A 95 0.24 4.02 -22.46
C ALA A 95 -0.26 2.65 -22.98
N MET A 96 -0.61 2.54 -24.25
CA MET A 96 -1.06 1.29 -24.87
C MET A 96 0.06 0.24 -24.91
N VAL A 97 1.28 0.63 -25.33
CA VAL A 97 2.41 -0.29 -25.46
C VAL A 97 2.95 -0.69 -24.09
N SER A 98 3.32 0.28 -23.26
CA SER A 98 3.89 0.00 -21.94
C SER A 98 2.85 -0.58 -20.99
N GLY A 99 1.65 0.00 -20.95
CA GLY A 99 0.54 -0.49 -20.13
C GLY A 99 0.04 -1.85 -20.59
N GLY A 100 0.02 -2.13 -21.89
CA GLY A 100 -0.30 -3.46 -22.43
C GLY A 100 0.73 -4.50 -22.03
N PHE A 101 2.02 -4.21 -22.19
CA PHE A 101 3.10 -5.11 -21.79
C PHE A 101 3.07 -5.45 -20.30
N PHE A 102 3.05 -4.43 -19.43
CA PHE A 102 2.97 -4.64 -17.98
C PHE A 102 1.61 -5.21 -17.55
N GLY A 103 0.54 -4.92 -18.28
CA GLY A 103 -0.79 -5.51 -18.13
C GLY A 103 -0.79 -7.02 -18.34
N ILE A 104 -0.12 -7.50 -19.40
CA ILE A 104 0.03 -8.94 -19.68
C ILE A 104 0.88 -9.62 -18.60
N LEU A 105 2.01 -9.03 -18.19
CA LEU A 105 2.82 -9.55 -17.09
C LEU A 105 2.01 -9.66 -15.79
N CYS A 106 1.25 -8.59 -15.47
CA CYS A 106 0.36 -8.56 -14.33
C CYS A 106 -0.69 -9.67 -14.41
N LEU A 107 -1.28 -9.90 -15.59
CA LEU A 107 -2.33 -10.89 -15.81
C LEU A 107 -1.81 -12.30 -15.59
N ILE A 108 -0.65 -12.62 -16.15
CA ILE A 108 0.00 -13.92 -15.96
C ILE A 108 0.29 -14.14 -14.47
N GLY A 109 0.89 -13.17 -13.80
CA GLY A 109 1.15 -13.24 -12.35
C GLY A 109 -0.12 -13.43 -11.53
N LEU A 110 -1.18 -12.68 -11.85
CA LEU A 110 -2.47 -12.75 -11.15
C LEU A 110 -3.15 -14.11 -11.33
N LEU A 111 -3.19 -14.64 -12.56
CA LEU A 111 -3.74 -15.96 -12.85
C LEU A 111 -2.98 -17.07 -12.11
N MET A 112 -1.65 -16.97 -12.03
CA MET A 112 -0.83 -17.88 -11.24
C MET A 112 -1.16 -17.79 -9.73
N LEU A 113 -1.31 -16.59 -9.19
CA LEU A 113 -1.67 -16.37 -7.79
C LEU A 113 -3.07 -16.88 -7.47
N ILE A 114 -4.04 -16.66 -8.36
CA ILE A 114 -5.41 -17.20 -8.25
C ILE A 114 -5.36 -18.71 -8.27
N LYS A 115 -4.73 -19.33 -9.30
CA LYS A 115 -4.58 -20.78 -9.40
C LYS A 115 -4.06 -21.36 -8.10
N ARG A 116 -2.95 -20.85 -7.58
CA ARG A 116 -2.37 -21.29 -6.31
C ARG A 116 -3.34 -21.14 -5.14
N ARG A 117 -4.02 -20.00 -5.00
CA ARG A 117 -4.93 -19.75 -3.87
C ARG A 117 -6.16 -20.66 -3.88
N LEU A 118 -6.59 -21.11 -5.06
CA LEU A 118 -7.71 -22.02 -5.21
C LEU A 118 -7.31 -23.50 -5.12
N SER A 119 -6.15 -23.88 -5.68
CA SER A 119 -5.74 -25.28 -5.82
C SER A 119 -4.90 -25.82 -4.67
N ASP A 120 -4.14 -24.97 -3.97
CA ASP A 120 -3.33 -25.40 -2.83
C ASP A 120 -4.20 -25.47 -1.57
N ALA A 121 -4.44 -26.69 -1.08
CA ALA A 121 -5.29 -26.96 0.08
C ALA A 121 -4.87 -26.17 1.33
N ARG A 122 -3.56 -25.95 1.55
CA ARG A 122 -3.06 -25.22 2.74
C ARG A 122 -3.31 -23.74 2.64
N VAL A 123 -3.02 -23.18 1.47
CA VAL A 123 -3.25 -21.76 1.20
C VAL A 123 -4.75 -21.47 1.22
N ARG A 124 -5.57 -22.37 0.65
CA ARG A 124 -7.02 -22.26 0.65
C ARG A 124 -7.60 -22.30 2.06
N ALA A 125 -7.16 -23.25 2.88
CA ALA A 125 -7.62 -23.39 4.27
C ALA A 125 -7.27 -22.20 5.16
N ASN A 126 -6.21 -21.45 4.83
CA ASN A 126 -5.76 -20.27 5.58
C ASN A 126 -6.04 -18.93 4.87
N SER A 127 -6.87 -18.93 3.81
CA SER A 127 -7.26 -17.71 3.10
C SER A 127 -8.58 -17.17 3.64
N ASN A 128 -8.65 -15.86 3.85
CA ASN A 128 -9.93 -15.22 4.13
C ASN A 128 -10.76 -15.11 2.85
N PRO A 129 -12.10 -15.12 2.93
CA PRO A 129 -12.96 -14.89 1.76
C PRO A 129 -12.63 -13.58 1.02
N SER A 130 -12.27 -12.54 1.77
CA SER A 130 -11.83 -11.24 1.23
C SER A 130 -10.55 -11.34 0.41
N ASP A 131 -9.63 -12.26 0.72
CA ASP A 131 -8.41 -12.48 -0.07
C ASP A 131 -8.72 -13.09 -1.44
N ILE A 132 -9.75 -13.93 -1.52
CA ILE A 132 -10.18 -14.56 -2.78
C ILE A 132 -10.98 -13.54 -3.59
N LEU A 133 -11.94 -12.87 -2.97
CA LEU A 133 -12.75 -11.82 -3.59
C LEU A 133 -11.85 -10.79 -4.28
N ILE A 134 -10.87 -10.23 -3.57
CA ILE A 134 -10.07 -9.13 -4.11
C ILE A 134 -9.23 -9.55 -5.30
N LEU A 135 -8.76 -10.80 -5.36
CA LEU A 135 -8.03 -11.30 -6.54
C LEU A 135 -8.92 -11.37 -7.77
N PHE A 136 -10.18 -11.78 -7.62
CA PHE A 136 -11.13 -11.80 -8.74
C PHE A 136 -11.57 -10.39 -9.16
N VAL A 137 -11.76 -9.48 -8.21
CA VAL A 137 -12.05 -8.07 -8.53
C VAL A 137 -10.87 -7.44 -9.29
N LEU A 138 -9.63 -7.70 -8.84
CA LEU A 138 -8.42 -7.27 -9.56
C LEU A 138 -8.32 -7.90 -10.95
N LEU A 139 -8.71 -9.17 -11.10
CA LEU A 139 -8.72 -9.84 -12.39
C LEU A 139 -9.72 -9.19 -13.35
N ALA A 140 -10.94 -8.93 -12.88
CA ALA A 140 -11.95 -8.22 -13.67
C ALA A 140 -11.47 -6.82 -14.05
N GLN A 141 -10.87 -6.07 -13.12
CA GLN A 141 -10.31 -4.75 -13.40
C GLN A 141 -9.21 -4.79 -14.46
N LEU A 142 -8.30 -5.76 -14.34
CA LEU A 142 -7.18 -5.90 -15.26
C LEU A 142 -7.66 -6.32 -16.66
N VAL A 143 -8.61 -7.25 -16.75
CA VAL A 143 -9.22 -7.65 -18.03
C VAL A 143 -9.93 -6.47 -18.68
N LEU A 144 -10.74 -5.71 -17.92
CA LEU A 144 -11.36 -4.49 -18.42
C LEU A 144 -10.30 -3.50 -18.92
N GLY A 145 -9.20 -3.33 -18.18
CA GLY A 145 -8.08 -2.47 -18.59
C GLY A 145 -7.46 -2.91 -19.92
N LEU A 146 -7.18 -4.20 -20.10
CA LEU A 146 -6.67 -4.72 -21.36
C LEU A 146 -7.67 -4.58 -22.51
N LEU A 147 -8.97 -4.73 -22.24
CA LEU A 147 -10.03 -4.50 -23.24
C LEU A 147 -10.11 -3.02 -23.66
N THR A 148 -9.82 -2.08 -22.75
CA THR A 148 -9.75 -0.65 -23.14
C THR A 148 -8.62 -0.38 -24.14
N ILE A 149 -7.52 -1.14 -24.12
CA ILE A 149 -6.45 -1.01 -25.12
C ILE A 149 -6.96 -1.38 -26.51
N VAL A 150 -7.75 -2.47 -26.61
CA VAL A 150 -8.37 -2.88 -27.86
C VAL A 150 -9.33 -1.78 -28.36
N ALA A 151 -10.16 -1.21 -27.47
CA ALA A 151 -11.03 -0.10 -27.83
C ALA A 151 -10.24 1.15 -28.28
N SER A 152 -9.10 1.43 -27.64
CA SER A 152 -8.22 2.56 -27.98
C SER A 152 -7.61 2.48 -29.37
N THR A 153 -7.53 1.29 -29.98
CA THR A 153 -7.06 1.15 -31.36
C THR A 153 -7.98 1.84 -32.38
N GLY A 154 -9.26 2.06 -32.02
CA GLY A 154 -10.23 2.78 -32.86
C GLY A 154 -10.11 4.32 -32.82
N HIS A 155 -9.30 4.89 -31.92
CA HIS A 155 -9.16 6.34 -31.74
C HIS A 155 -7.73 6.71 -31.28
N LEU A 156 -6.79 6.62 -32.20
CA LEU A 156 -5.35 6.87 -31.95
C LEU A 156 -4.99 8.36 -31.81
N ASP A 157 -5.94 9.26 -32.03
CA ASP A 157 -5.83 10.71 -31.90
C ASP A 157 -5.70 11.17 -30.44
N GLY A 158 -6.04 10.32 -29.47
CA GLY A 158 -5.87 10.61 -28.04
C GLY A 158 -7.04 11.34 -27.39
N SER A 159 -8.11 11.64 -28.12
CA SER A 159 -9.28 12.36 -27.60
C SER A 159 -9.93 11.67 -26.40
N VAL A 160 -10.09 10.35 -26.43
CA VAL A 160 -10.67 9.59 -25.30
C VAL A 160 -9.74 9.61 -24.09
N MET A 161 -8.42 9.53 -24.29
CA MET A 161 -7.46 9.65 -23.21
C MET A 161 -7.57 11.03 -22.54
N VAL A 162 -7.72 12.11 -23.30
CA VAL A 162 -7.92 13.48 -22.75
C VAL A 162 -9.22 13.55 -21.97
N MET A 163 -10.32 12.99 -22.47
CA MET A 163 -11.59 12.96 -21.74
C MET A 163 -11.47 12.25 -20.38
N LEU A 164 -10.75 11.13 -20.34
CA LEU A 164 -10.50 10.39 -19.08
C LEU A 164 -9.54 11.12 -18.15
N ALA A 165 -8.50 11.78 -18.69
CA ALA A 165 -7.59 12.61 -17.91
C ALA A 165 -8.31 13.81 -17.30
N ASN A 166 -9.16 14.50 -18.08
CA ASN A 166 -9.99 15.61 -17.61
C ASN A 166 -10.98 15.16 -16.53
N TRP A 167 -11.58 13.97 -16.66
CA TRP A 167 -12.42 13.40 -15.60
C TRP A 167 -11.61 13.18 -14.31
N ALA A 168 -10.42 12.58 -14.40
CA ALA A 168 -9.57 12.30 -13.24
C ALA A 168 -9.08 13.60 -12.57
N GLN A 169 -8.62 14.56 -13.36
CA GLN A 169 -8.16 15.87 -12.89
C GLN A 169 -9.30 16.65 -12.22
N SER A 170 -10.46 16.74 -12.87
CA SER A 170 -11.64 17.42 -12.30
C SER A 170 -12.09 16.78 -10.99
N THR A 171 -11.99 15.45 -10.86
CA THR A 171 -12.32 14.73 -9.63
C THR A 171 -11.36 15.11 -8.49
N VAL A 172 -10.05 15.18 -8.73
CA VAL A 172 -9.08 15.53 -7.69
C VAL A 172 -9.04 17.04 -7.39
N THR A 173 -9.46 17.89 -8.34
CA THR A 173 -9.67 19.33 -8.13
C THR A 173 -11.05 19.68 -7.59
N LEU A 174 -11.85 18.68 -7.19
CA LEU A 174 -13.16 18.84 -6.56
C LEU A 174 -14.26 19.49 -7.43
N ASP A 175 -14.22 19.27 -8.75
CA ASP A 175 -15.28 19.68 -9.68
C ASP A 175 -16.08 18.45 -10.18
N PRO A 176 -17.15 18.04 -9.47
CA PRO A 176 -17.99 16.91 -9.85
C PRO A 176 -18.75 17.11 -11.17
N VAL A 177 -19.08 18.36 -11.52
CA VAL A 177 -19.89 18.68 -12.71
C VAL A 177 -19.04 18.55 -13.96
N ALA A 178 -17.83 19.12 -13.95
CA ALA A 178 -16.87 18.97 -15.03
C ALA A 178 -16.43 17.50 -15.20
N ALA A 179 -16.18 16.78 -14.10
CA ALA A 179 -15.83 15.37 -14.15
C ALA A 179 -16.93 14.57 -14.87
N ALA A 180 -18.19 14.69 -14.43
CA ALA A 180 -19.28 13.94 -15.03
C ALA A 180 -19.50 14.31 -16.51
N ALA A 181 -19.30 15.58 -16.89
CA ALA A 181 -19.39 16.01 -18.29
C ALA A 181 -18.28 15.40 -19.15
N ALA A 182 -17.04 15.36 -18.65
CA ALA A 182 -15.88 14.85 -19.39
C ALA A 182 -16.00 13.37 -19.76
N ILE A 183 -16.54 12.53 -18.86
CA ILE A 183 -16.68 11.08 -19.11
C ILE A 183 -17.99 10.70 -19.83
N ALA A 184 -18.96 11.61 -19.92
CA ALA A 184 -20.27 11.34 -20.50
C ALA A 184 -20.23 10.72 -21.92
N PRO A 185 -19.40 11.20 -22.88
CA PRO A 185 -19.36 10.63 -24.24
C PRO A 185 -18.51 9.35 -24.35
N VAL A 186 -17.78 8.97 -23.30
CA VAL A 186 -16.85 7.83 -23.35
C VAL A 186 -17.62 6.50 -23.44
N SER A 187 -17.06 5.54 -24.19
CA SER A 187 -17.67 4.22 -24.38
C SER A 187 -17.77 3.41 -23.07
N LEU A 188 -18.63 2.39 -23.10
CA LEU A 188 -19.00 1.63 -21.90
C LEU A 188 -17.80 0.92 -21.24
N VAL A 189 -16.84 0.42 -22.02
CA VAL A 189 -15.68 -0.34 -21.48
C VAL A 189 -14.83 0.52 -20.53
N TYR A 190 -14.58 1.78 -20.88
CA TYR A 190 -13.83 2.69 -20.00
C TYR A 190 -14.64 3.06 -18.76
N LYS A 191 -15.95 3.29 -18.91
CA LYS A 191 -16.86 3.56 -17.80
C LYS A 191 -16.90 2.41 -16.79
N LEU A 192 -16.94 1.16 -17.27
CA LEU A 192 -16.86 -0.03 -16.43
C LEU A 192 -15.50 -0.12 -15.73
N HIS A 193 -14.40 0.14 -16.44
CA HIS A 193 -13.05 0.15 -15.86
C HIS A 193 -12.91 1.22 -14.77
N VAL A 194 -13.41 2.43 -15.01
CA VAL A 194 -13.40 3.53 -14.02
C VAL A 194 -14.25 3.17 -12.81
N PHE A 195 -15.48 2.70 -13.02
CA PHE A 195 -16.39 2.34 -11.94
C PHE A 195 -15.84 1.22 -11.06
N LEU A 196 -15.33 0.14 -11.66
CA LEU A 196 -14.73 -0.96 -10.91
C LEU A 196 -13.41 -0.54 -10.24
N GLY A 197 -12.63 0.33 -10.89
CA GLY A 197 -11.45 0.97 -10.30
C GLY A 197 -11.78 1.76 -9.04
N LEU A 198 -12.82 2.59 -9.06
CA LEU A 198 -13.31 3.31 -7.88
C LEU A 198 -13.83 2.34 -6.80
N THR A 199 -14.48 1.25 -7.21
CA THR A 199 -14.93 0.21 -6.27
C THR A 199 -13.74 -0.44 -5.55
N LEU A 200 -12.57 -0.58 -6.18
CA LEU A 200 -11.36 -1.06 -5.49
C LEU A 200 -10.95 -0.12 -4.35
N PHE A 201 -11.14 1.19 -4.46
CA PHE A 201 -10.91 2.13 -3.36
C PHE A 201 -11.88 1.91 -2.20
N VAL A 202 -13.15 1.58 -2.48
CA VAL A 202 -14.13 1.20 -1.45
C VAL A 202 -13.69 -0.08 -0.72
N LEU A 203 -13.19 -1.07 -1.44
CA LEU A 203 -12.73 -2.34 -0.87
C LEU A 203 -11.34 -2.24 -0.20
N PHE A 204 -10.59 -1.19 -0.48
CA PHE A 204 -9.22 -1.00 -0.03
C PHE A 204 -9.05 -1.15 1.50
N PRO A 205 -9.78 -0.41 2.35
CA PRO A 205 -9.59 -0.45 3.80
C PRO A 205 -10.06 -1.76 4.43
N PHE A 206 -10.87 -2.56 3.75
CA PHE A 206 -11.46 -3.80 4.29
C PHE A 206 -10.74 -5.06 3.82
N THR A 207 -9.73 -4.93 2.96
CA THR A 207 -9.02 -6.07 2.37
C THR A 207 -7.53 -6.03 2.70
N ARG A 208 -6.77 -6.97 2.12
CA ARG A 208 -5.31 -6.97 2.21
C ARG A 208 -4.65 -5.77 1.50
N LEU A 209 -5.38 -4.98 0.70
CA LEU A 209 -4.81 -3.89 -0.11
C LEU A 209 -4.14 -2.80 0.72
N VAL A 210 -4.49 -2.66 2.00
CA VAL A 210 -3.84 -1.75 2.96
C VAL A 210 -2.31 -1.88 3.00
N HIS A 211 -1.76 -3.04 2.63
CA HIS A 211 -0.31 -3.24 2.54
C HIS A 211 0.39 -2.26 1.57
N ILE A 212 -0.33 -1.73 0.57
CA ILE A 212 0.20 -0.78 -0.41
C ILE A 212 0.69 0.50 0.29
N VAL A 213 -0.04 0.98 1.31
CA VAL A 213 0.32 2.19 2.09
C VAL A 213 1.62 1.99 2.87
N SER A 214 1.97 0.75 3.20
CA SER A 214 3.18 0.41 3.95
C SER A 214 4.37 0.04 3.08
N ALA A 215 4.41 0.53 1.83
CA ALA A 215 5.60 0.43 0.98
C ALA A 215 6.83 0.99 1.74
N PRO A 216 7.89 0.19 1.97
CA PRO A 216 8.95 0.52 2.92
C PRO A 216 10.00 1.49 2.34
N VAL A 217 9.58 2.59 1.71
CA VAL A 217 10.48 3.57 1.07
C VAL A 217 11.47 4.16 2.08
N TRP A 218 11.01 4.40 3.31
CA TRP A 218 11.83 4.91 4.42
C TRP A 218 12.95 3.97 4.87
N TYR A 219 12.90 2.68 4.50
CA TYR A 219 13.94 1.71 4.87
C TYR A 219 15.28 2.06 4.21
N LEU A 220 15.28 2.71 3.04
CA LEU A 220 16.49 3.09 2.31
C LEU A 220 17.39 4.05 3.09
N GLY A 221 16.82 4.88 3.97
CA GLY A 221 17.57 5.80 4.83
C GLY A 221 17.73 5.33 6.28
N ARG A 222 17.20 4.16 6.65
CA ARG A 222 17.12 3.69 8.04
C ARG A 222 18.39 2.97 8.45
N ARG A 223 18.95 3.31 9.61
CA ARG A 223 20.06 2.54 10.22
C ARG A 223 19.61 1.11 10.54
N TYR A 224 20.53 0.14 10.41
CA TYR A 224 20.21 -1.28 10.65
C TYR A 224 19.71 -1.55 12.06
N GLN A 225 20.44 -1.04 13.07
CA GLN A 225 20.09 -1.20 14.47
C GLN A 225 19.09 -0.14 14.90
N ILE A 226 17.96 -0.57 15.46
CA ILE A 226 17.00 0.31 16.13
C ILE A 226 16.85 -0.14 17.56
N VAL A 227 17.21 0.77 18.47
CA VAL A 227 17.00 0.62 19.90
C VAL A 227 15.86 1.56 20.30
N ARG A 228 14.82 1.03 20.95
CA ARG A 228 13.75 1.83 21.53
C ARG A 228 14.03 2.02 23.01
N GLN A 229 14.19 3.27 23.44
CA GLN A 229 14.35 3.58 24.85
C GLN A 229 13.04 3.32 25.59
N LYS A 230 13.13 2.94 26.86
CA LYS A 230 11.96 2.84 27.74
C LYS A 230 11.39 4.24 27.87
N GLY A 231 10.13 4.43 27.45
CA GLY A 231 9.48 5.75 27.53
C GLY A 231 9.55 6.28 28.96
N THR A 232 10.23 7.41 29.15
CA THR A 232 10.12 8.18 30.38
C THR A 232 8.70 8.73 30.43
N ARG A 233 7.82 8.09 31.22
CA ARG A 233 6.71 8.86 31.81
C ARG A 233 7.35 10.07 32.49
N PRO A 234 6.78 11.29 32.38
CA PRO A 234 7.28 12.43 33.15
C PRO A 234 7.35 11.99 34.62
N VAL A 235 8.54 11.85 35.16
CA VAL A 235 8.72 11.60 36.59
C VAL A 235 8.27 12.89 37.23
N ALA A 236 7.12 12.86 37.92
CA ALA A 236 6.68 13.99 38.73
C ALA A 236 7.86 14.43 39.61
N PRO A 237 8.16 15.74 39.74
CA PRO A 237 9.29 16.19 40.54
C PRO A 237 9.21 15.55 41.93
N ARG A 238 10.22 14.76 42.29
CA ARG A 238 10.33 14.26 43.67
C ARG A 238 10.44 15.49 44.57
N PRO A 239 9.59 15.66 45.59
CA PRO A 239 9.78 16.75 46.54
C PRO A 239 11.17 16.56 47.16
N VAL A 240 12.01 17.59 47.00
CA VAL A 240 13.32 17.64 47.65
C VAL A 240 13.04 17.64 49.15
N MET A 241 13.27 16.49 49.81
CA MET A 241 13.32 16.51 51.27
C MET A 241 14.50 17.39 51.66
N ALA A 242 14.20 18.50 52.34
CA ALA A 242 15.21 19.36 52.92
C ALA A 242 16.15 18.52 53.77
N ARG A 243 17.43 18.48 53.38
CA ARG A 243 18.49 17.82 54.13
C ARG A 243 18.57 18.53 55.48
N ARG A 244 18.14 17.87 56.56
CA ARG A 244 18.46 18.30 57.93
C ARG A 244 19.96 18.08 58.11
N ASP A 245 20.72 19.18 58.09
CA ASP A 245 22.08 19.21 58.59
C ASP A 245 22.03 19.11 60.11
N GLU A 246 22.18 17.89 60.63
CA GLU A 246 22.63 17.69 62.01
C GLU A 246 23.99 17.02 61.95
N ARG A 247 25.01 17.88 62.03
CA ARG A 247 26.42 17.49 62.21
C ARG A 247 26.56 17.04 63.67
N VAL A 248 26.51 15.73 63.92
CA VAL A 248 26.90 15.15 65.21
C VAL A 248 28.34 14.65 65.06
N GLU A 249 29.25 15.37 65.69
CA GLU A 249 30.66 15.06 65.80
C GLU A 249 30.86 14.05 66.94
N SER A 250 31.51 12.92 66.69
CA SER A 250 32.00 12.03 67.76
C SER A 250 33.21 11.21 67.28
N PRO A 251 34.20 10.94 68.16
CA PRO A 251 35.61 10.77 67.81
C PRO A 251 35.98 9.34 67.36
N GLU A 252 37.00 9.22 66.51
CA GLU A 252 37.57 7.94 66.08
C GLU A 252 38.33 7.21 67.20
N PRO A 253 38.14 5.89 67.35
CA PRO A 253 39.11 5.00 67.95
C PRO A 253 39.64 3.97 66.93
N GLY A 254 40.96 3.91 66.80
CA GLY A 254 41.69 3.10 65.82
C GLY A 254 41.53 1.58 65.97
N TYR A 255 41.82 0.87 64.89
CA TYR A 255 41.82 -0.60 64.83
C TYR A 255 43.20 -1.13 64.41
N ALA A 256 43.72 -2.05 65.22
CA ALA A 256 45.02 -2.72 65.09
C ALA A 256 45.04 -3.77 63.96
N PRO A 257 46.22 -4.15 63.42
CA PRO A 257 46.31 -5.07 62.30
C PRO A 257 46.05 -6.54 62.71
N ALA A 258 45.47 -7.31 61.78
CA ALA A 258 45.03 -8.69 61.99
C ALA A 258 46.19 -9.70 62.21
N PRO A 259 46.01 -10.77 63.01
CA PRO A 259 47.06 -11.71 63.35
C PRO A 259 47.37 -12.70 62.21
N THR A 260 48.67 -12.93 62.02
CA THR A 260 49.27 -13.91 61.11
C THR A 260 49.07 -15.34 61.61
N LEU A 261 48.53 -16.22 60.77
CA LEU A 261 48.42 -17.66 61.04
C LEU A 261 49.77 -18.35 60.78
N VAL A 262 50.45 -18.78 61.84
CA VAL A 262 51.59 -19.70 61.79
C VAL A 262 51.05 -21.13 61.80
N ARG A 263 51.43 -21.93 60.80
CA ARG A 263 51.18 -23.37 60.74
C ARG A 263 52.38 -24.07 61.39
N ASP A 264 52.18 -24.68 62.54
CA ASP A 264 53.20 -25.55 63.13
C ASP A 264 53.07 -26.99 62.59
N SER A 265 54.24 -27.54 62.33
CA SER A 265 54.52 -28.86 61.77
C SER A 265 54.50 -29.98 62.82
N VAL A 266 53.91 -31.12 62.44
CA VAL A 266 54.38 -32.51 62.64
C VAL A 266 55.05 -32.89 63.98
N ASN A 267 54.34 -33.65 64.81
CA ASN A 267 54.60 -35.08 65.09
C ASN A 267 53.49 -35.66 65.97
#